data_AF-A0A6C0HCQ0-F1
#
_entry.id   AF-A0A6C0HCQ0-F1
#
_cell.length_a   1.000
_cell.length_b   1.000
_cell.length_c   1.000
_cell.angle_alpha   90.00
_cell.angle_beta   90.00
_cell.angle_gamma   90.00
#
_symmetry.space_group_name_H-M   'P 1'
#
loop_
_entity.id
_entity.type
_entity.pdbx_description
1 polymer ?
#
loop_
_entity_poly.entity_id
_entity_poly.type
_entity_poly.pdbx_seq_one_letter_code
_entity_poly.pdbx_strand_id
1 'polypeptide(L)'
;MEDELLTQYYERRDDFFRLTSNSHYIFEVTKCCGYSEWVSVYKDAPLSRIYENINWQFSGLKPENLYVSNESGEKMDILCDDSRSIRKLVSENSVFFRPIYPMPCSVVYRIYWDKGCCCKNENENEKEK
;
A
#
# COMPACT_ATOMS: atom_id res chain seq x y z
N MET A 1 -28.74 27.47 -3.71
CA MET A 1 -28.56 26.48 -4.80
C MET A 1 -27.15 25.92 -4.80
N GLU A 2 -26.10 26.75 -4.78
CA GLU A 2 -24.70 26.27 -4.65
C GLU A 2 -24.40 25.58 -3.32
N ASP A 3 -24.90 26.11 -2.19
CA ASP A 3 -24.70 25.49 -0.86
C ASP A 3 -25.33 24.10 -0.72
N GLU A 4 -26.43 23.86 -1.43
CA GLU A 4 -27.14 22.57 -1.42
C GLU A 4 -26.35 21.51 -2.20
N LEU A 5 -25.80 21.87 -3.35
CA LEU A 5 -24.93 20.99 -4.14
C LEU A 5 -23.63 20.66 -3.40
N LEU A 6 -23.05 21.64 -2.71
CA LEU A 6 -21.85 21.44 -1.89
C LEU A 6 -22.11 20.49 -0.73
N THR A 7 -23.27 20.62 -0.07
CA THR A 7 -23.70 19.71 1.00
C THR A 7 -23.86 18.28 0.48
N GLN A 8 -24.60 18.10 -0.63
CA GLN A 8 -24.78 16.78 -1.25
C GLN A 8 -23.45 16.13 -1.68
N TYR A 9 -22.50 16.94 -2.15
CA TYR A 9 -21.16 16.45 -2.50
C TYR A 9 -20.44 15.87 -1.27
N TYR A 10 -20.42 16.60 -0.15
CA TYR A 10 -19.74 16.14 1.06
C TYR A 10 -20.39 14.90 1.65
N GLU A 11 -21.72 14.83 1.68
CA GLU A 11 -22.45 13.64 2.13
C GLU A 11 -22.09 12.40 1.29
N ARG A 12 -22.13 12.52 -0.04
CA ARG A 12 -21.77 11.42 -0.94
C ARG A 12 -20.31 11.01 -0.82
N ARG A 13 -19.41 11.98 -0.65
CA ARG A 13 -17.98 11.75 -0.45
C ARG A 13 -17.73 10.98 0.86
N ASP A 14 -18.36 11.40 1.95
CA ASP A 14 -18.17 10.79 3.26
C ASP A 14 -18.80 9.39 3.33
N ASP A 15 -19.94 9.19 2.66
CA ASP A 15 -20.53 7.87 2.44
C ASP A 15 -19.59 6.96 1.65
N PHE A 16 -19.01 7.46 0.56
CA PHE A 16 -18.03 6.73 -0.23
C PHE A 16 -16.81 6.35 0.60
N PHE A 17 -16.27 7.27 1.41
CA PHE A 17 -15.13 6.96 2.27
C PHE A 17 -15.47 5.93 3.33
N ARG A 18 -16.65 6.04 3.99
CA ARG A 18 -17.11 5.07 5.00
C ARG A 18 -17.29 3.67 4.42
N LEU A 19 -17.90 3.56 3.23
CA LEU A 19 -18.12 2.28 2.57
C LEU A 19 -16.79 1.65 2.13
N THR A 20 -15.93 2.46 1.52
CA THR A 20 -14.59 2.05 1.10
C THR A 20 -13.76 1.62 2.30
N SER A 21 -13.78 2.38 3.39
CA SER A 21 -12.99 2.09 4.59
C SER A 21 -13.41 0.82 5.31
N ASN A 22 -14.66 0.37 5.14
CA ASN A 22 -15.14 -0.85 5.77
C ASN A 22 -14.77 -2.09 4.95
N SER A 23 -14.70 -1.95 3.62
CA SER A 23 -14.55 -3.04 2.68
C SER A 23 -13.14 -3.19 2.11
N HIS A 24 -12.36 -2.11 2.06
CA HIS A 24 -11.05 -2.07 1.42
C HIS A 24 -9.94 -1.56 2.32
N TYR A 25 -8.73 -2.02 2.05
CA TYR A 25 -7.50 -1.29 2.37
C TYR A 25 -6.92 -0.68 1.12
N ILE A 26 -6.17 0.40 1.30
CA ILE A 26 -5.36 1.01 0.26
C ILE A 26 -3.91 0.79 0.65
N PHE A 27 -3.11 0.25 -0.26
CA PHE A 27 -1.69 0.12 -0.09
C PHE A 27 -0.97 1.14 -0.96
N GLU A 28 -0.15 1.99 -0.36
CA GLU A 28 0.87 2.73 -1.09
C GLU A 28 2.05 1.78 -1.35
N VAL A 29 2.17 1.31 -2.58
CA VAL A 29 3.18 0.34 -2.99
C VAL A 29 4.39 1.09 -3.50
N THR A 30 5.46 1.09 -2.71
CA THR A 30 6.67 1.89 -2.95
C THR A 30 7.81 1.01 -3.49
N LYS A 31 8.37 1.38 -4.63
CA LYS A 31 9.57 0.75 -5.20
C LYS A 31 10.84 1.32 -4.55
N CYS A 32 11.96 0.61 -4.69
CA CYS A 32 13.27 1.07 -4.20
C CYS A 32 13.73 2.43 -4.76
N CYS A 33 13.26 2.83 -5.95
CA CYS A 33 13.56 4.14 -6.54
C CYS A 33 12.71 5.29 -5.96
N GLY A 34 11.84 5.03 -4.98
CA GLY A 34 10.94 6.01 -4.38
C GLY A 34 9.62 6.23 -5.14
N TYR A 35 9.47 5.66 -6.35
CA TYR A 35 8.19 5.68 -7.06
C TYR A 35 7.14 4.84 -6.32
N SER A 36 5.95 5.41 -6.08
CA SER A 36 4.83 4.73 -5.43
C SER A 36 3.51 4.88 -6.19
N GLU A 37 2.64 3.88 -6.05
CA GLU A 37 1.25 3.94 -6.53
C GLU A 37 0.30 3.41 -5.46
N TRP A 38 -0.95 3.88 -5.49
CA TRP A 38 -2.00 3.36 -4.63
C TRP A 38 -2.69 2.15 -5.25
N VAL A 39 -2.77 1.08 -4.47
CA VAL A 39 -3.44 -0.16 -4.85
C VAL A 39 -4.54 -0.44 -3.83
N SER A 40 -5.80 -0.45 -4.30
CA SER A 40 -6.94 -0.82 -3.47
C SER A 40 -7.16 -2.34 -3.48
N VAL A 41 -7.44 -2.91 -2.32
CA VAL A 41 -7.71 -4.35 -2.14
C VAL A 41 -8.85 -4.57 -1.15
N TYR A 42 -9.67 -5.59 -1.38
CA TYR A 42 -10.71 -5.99 -0.43
C TYR A 42 -10.07 -6.54 0.84
N LYS A 43 -10.58 -6.14 2.02
CA LYS A 43 -10.03 -6.59 3.31
C LYS A 43 -10.14 -8.10 3.50
N ASP A 44 -11.25 -8.69 3.05
CA ASP A 44 -11.55 -10.10 3.26
C ASP A 44 -11.00 -11.01 2.14
N ALA A 45 -10.28 -10.43 1.17
CA ALA A 45 -9.56 -11.18 0.15
C ALA A 45 -8.31 -11.88 0.71
N PRO A 46 -7.82 -12.95 0.05
CA PRO A 46 -6.54 -13.58 0.37
C PRO A 46 -5.34 -12.66 0.10
N LEU A 47 -4.18 -12.95 0.70
CA LEU A 47 -2.97 -12.12 0.53
C LEU A 47 -2.43 -12.14 -0.90
N SER A 48 -2.63 -13.23 -1.64
CA SER A 48 -2.31 -13.30 -3.08
C SER A 48 -2.94 -12.18 -3.90
N ARG A 49 -4.10 -11.64 -3.49
CA ARG A 49 -4.76 -10.53 -4.17
C ARG A 49 -3.96 -9.24 -4.10
N ILE A 50 -3.12 -9.05 -3.09
CA ILE A 50 -2.18 -7.92 -3.06
C ILE A 50 -1.22 -8.03 -4.25
N TYR A 51 -0.63 -9.22 -4.45
CA TYR A 51 0.32 -9.48 -5.52
C TYR A 51 -0.32 -9.34 -6.91
N GLU A 52 -1.52 -9.88 -7.10
CA GLU A 52 -2.25 -9.77 -8.36
C GLU A 52 -2.59 -8.31 -8.70
N ASN A 53 -3.11 -7.55 -7.73
CA ASN A 53 -3.48 -6.17 -7.96
C ASN A 53 -2.24 -5.30 -8.26
N ILE A 54 -1.11 -5.55 -7.59
CA ILE A 54 0.16 -4.90 -7.92
C ILE A 54 0.60 -5.28 -9.34
N ASN A 55 0.54 -6.56 -9.69
CA ASN A 55 0.90 -7.01 -11.03
C ASN A 55 0.08 -6.28 -12.10
N TRP A 56 -1.24 -6.13 -11.91
CA TRP A 56 -2.08 -5.38 -12.84
C TRP A 56 -1.76 -3.90 -12.88
N GLN A 57 -1.61 -3.27 -11.71
CA GLN A 57 -1.34 -1.83 -11.59
C GLN A 57 -0.01 -1.45 -12.26
N PHE A 58 1.03 -2.25 -12.04
CA PHE A 58 2.36 -2.01 -12.58
C PHE A 58 2.62 -2.73 -13.91
N SER A 59 1.59 -2.89 -14.74
CA SER A 59 1.70 -3.37 -16.14
C SER A 59 2.37 -4.76 -16.30
N GLY A 60 1.97 -5.73 -15.48
CA GLY A 60 2.45 -7.11 -15.54
C GLY A 60 3.79 -7.36 -14.82
N LEU A 61 4.27 -6.38 -14.06
CA LEU A 61 5.48 -6.53 -13.27
C LEU A 61 5.13 -7.14 -11.90
N LYS A 62 5.11 -8.46 -11.81
CA LYS A 62 4.85 -9.17 -10.56
C LYS A 62 5.99 -8.94 -9.55
N PRO A 63 5.70 -8.55 -8.29
CA PRO A 63 6.71 -8.48 -7.27
C PRO A 63 7.18 -9.88 -6.85
N GLU A 64 8.50 -10.07 -6.71
CA GLU A 64 9.05 -11.27 -6.09
C GLU A 64 8.75 -11.27 -4.60
N ASN A 65 9.08 -10.17 -3.92
CA ASN A 65 8.87 -9.99 -2.49
C ASN A 65 8.17 -8.67 -2.19
N LEU A 66 7.26 -8.72 -1.23
CA LEU A 66 6.61 -7.57 -0.63
C LEU A 66 6.92 -7.55 0.85
N TYR A 67 7.15 -6.38 1.42
CA TYR A 67 7.36 -6.24 2.86
C TYR A 67 6.77 -4.95 3.41
N VAL A 68 6.57 -4.91 4.71
CA VAL A 68 6.28 -3.69 5.48
C VAL A 68 7.44 -3.38 6.40
N SER A 69 7.64 -2.10 6.68
CA SER A 69 8.64 -1.63 7.64
C SER A 69 7.95 -0.84 8.74
N ASN A 70 8.28 -1.11 9.99
CA ASN A 70 7.84 -0.28 11.10
C ASN A 70 8.75 0.96 11.28
N GLU A 71 8.41 1.82 12.23
CA GLU A 71 9.17 3.04 12.54
C GLU A 71 10.59 2.76 13.07
N SER A 72 10.81 1.59 13.65
CA SER A 72 12.13 1.13 14.10
C SER A 72 13.01 0.63 12.95
N GLY A 73 12.47 0.52 11.73
CA GLY A 73 13.17 -0.02 10.56
C GLY A 73 13.15 -1.55 10.47
N GLU A 74 12.45 -2.24 11.36
CA GLU A 74 12.25 -3.68 11.27
C GLU A 74 11.32 -4.00 10.10
N LYS A 75 11.65 -5.07 9.37
CA LYS A 75 10.90 -5.51 8.19
C LYS A 75 10.13 -6.78 8.49
N MET A 76 8.92 -6.87 7.93
CA MET A 76 8.12 -8.09 7.91
C MET A 76 7.69 -8.36 6.47
N ASP A 77 8.03 -9.55 5.98
CA ASP A 77 7.61 -9.99 4.65
C ASP A 77 6.10 -10.27 4.63
N ILE A 78 5.46 -9.87 3.55
CA ILE A 78 4.07 -10.21 3.25
C ILE A 78 4.11 -11.43 2.35
N LEU A 79 3.84 -12.61 2.89
CA LEU A 79 3.86 -13.84 2.08
C LEU A 79 2.66 -13.89 1.13
N CYS A 80 2.89 -14.40 -0.09
CA CYS A 80 1.82 -14.71 -1.04
C CYS A 80 1.07 -15.96 -0.56
N ASP A 81 -0.01 -15.77 0.19
CA ASP A 81 -0.76 -16.83 0.86
C ASP A 81 -2.28 -16.68 0.64
N ASP A 82 -2.94 -17.79 0.31
CA ASP A 82 -4.40 -17.86 0.12
C ASP A 82 -5.16 -18.26 1.38
N SER A 83 -4.47 -18.76 2.41
CA SER A 83 -5.08 -19.27 3.65
C SER A 83 -5.45 -18.16 4.65
N ARG A 84 -4.94 -16.93 4.44
CA ARG A 84 -5.15 -15.79 5.33
C ARG A 84 -5.73 -14.61 4.58
N SER A 85 -6.66 -13.90 5.21
CA SER A 85 -7.18 -12.65 4.66
C SER A 85 -6.27 -11.47 4.96
N ILE A 86 -6.35 -10.44 4.11
CA ILE A 86 -5.61 -9.19 4.30
C ILE A 86 -6.03 -8.50 5.61
N ARG A 87 -7.31 -8.59 5.98
CA ARG A 87 -7.84 -8.12 7.27
C ARG A 87 -7.06 -8.72 8.43
N LYS A 88 -6.87 -10.04 8.40
CA LYS A 88 -6.17 -10.79 9.45
C LYS A 88 -4.70 -10.39 9.53
N LEU A 89 -4.01 -10.29 8.38
CA LEU A 89 -2.62 -9.82 8.31
C LEU A 89 -2.46 -8.46 8.98
N VAL A 90 -3.30 -7.48 8.62
CA VAL A 90 -3.22 -6.12 9.16
C VAL A 90 -3.55 -6.08 10.65
N SER A 91 -4.59 -6.80 11.09
CA SER A 91 -5.00 -6.80 12.51
C SER A 91 -3.99 -7.47 13.43
N GLU A 92 -3.35 -8.55 12.98
CA GLU A 92 -2.37 -9.30 13.79
C GLU A 92 -1.00 -8.61 13.85
N ASN A 93 -0.70 -7.72 12.90
CA ASN A 93 0.61 -7.07 12.75
C ASN A 93 0.51 -5.54 12.82
N SER A 94 -0.35 -5.03 13.71
CA SER A 94 -0.65 -3.59 13.85
C SER A 94 0.57 -2.69 14.09
N VAL A 95 1.67 -3.24 14.63
CA VAL A 95 2.95 -2.54 14.80
C VAL A 95 3.55 -2.12 13.45
N PHE A 96 3.33 -2.90 12.39
CA PHE A 96 3.83 -2.62 11.04
C PHE A 96 2.85 -1.84 10.18
N PHE A 97 1.54 -1.98 10.43
CA PHE A 97 0.49 -1.33 9.64
C PHE A 97 -0.03 -0.06 10.30
N ARG A 98 0.79 1.00 10.24
CA ARG A 98 0.36 2.35 10.63
C ARG A 98 -0.16 3.13 9.42
N PRO A 99 -1.33 3.77 9.51
CA PRO A 99 -1.84 4.62 8.45
C PRO A 99 -0.88 5.78 8.16
N ILE A 100 -0.52 5.99 6.91
CA ILE A 100 0.48 7.00 6.52
C ILE A 100 -0.12 8.39 6.22
N TYR A 101 -1.44 8.47 6.06
CA TYR A 101 -2.14 9.73 5.87
C TYR A 101 -3.17 9.94 6.99
N PRO A 102 -3.32 11.17 7.50
CA PRO A 102 -4.36 11.54 8.45
C PRO A 102 -5.70 11.67 7.72
N MET A 103 -6.18 10.56 7.15
CA MET A 103 -7.51 10.47 6.57
C MET A 103 -8.50 10.06 7.67
N PRO A 104 -9.75 10.56 7.65
CA PRO A 104 -10.78 10.19 8.62
C PRO A 104 -11.05 8.67 8.64
N CYS A 105 -10.66 7.99 7.56
CA CYS A 105 -10.65 6.55 7.45
C CYS A 105 -9.22 6.05 7.23
N SER A 106 -8.52 5.73 8.30
CA SER A 106 -7.11 5.34 8.32
C SER A 106 -6.89 3.95 7.69
N VAL A 107 -6.90 3.87 6.36
CA VAL A 107 -6.81 2.60 5.60
C VAL A 107 -5.66 2.55 4.61
N VAL A 108 -4.85 3.62 4.54
CA VAL A 108 -3.71 3.69 3.64
C VAL A 108 -2.45 3.24 4.37
N TYR A 109 -1.91 2.08 4.01
CA TYR A 109 -0.66 1.55 4.56
C TYR A 109 0.44 1.53 3.51
N ARG A 110 1.68 1.72 3.92
CA ARG A 110 2.82 1.60 3.00
C ARG A 110 3.35 0.18 2.97
N ILE A 111 3.48 -0.37 1.77
CA ILE A 111 4.21 -1.62 1.52
C ILE A 111 5.32 -1.35 0.51
N TYR A 112 6.38 -2.13 0.60
CA TYR A 112 7.54 -1.98 -0.24
C TYR A 112 7.67 -3.17 -1.18
N TRP A 113 8.06 -2.85 -2.41
CA TRP A 113 8.35 -3.83 -3.44
C TRP A 113 9.85 -3.90 -3.64
N ASP A 114 10.43 -5.05 -3.27
CA ASP A 114 11.81 -5.37 -3.59
C ASP A 114 11.90 -6.09 -4.93
N LYS A 115 12.67 -5.52 -5.86
CA LYS A 115 13.03 -6.15 -7.15
C LYS A 115 14.45 -6.74 -7.15
N GLY A 116 15.16 -6.72 -6.01
CA GLY A 116 16.58 -7.10 -5.94
C GLY A 116 17.54 -6.10 -6.61
N CYS A 117 17.05 -5.17 -7.43
CA CYS A 117 17.83 -4.08 -8.00
C CYS A 117 17.65 -2.80 -7.17
N CYS A 118 18.45 -2.66 -6.11
CA CYS A 118 18.78 -1.33 -5.62
C CYS A 118 19.46 -0.60 -6.79
N CYS A 119 18.95 0.57 -7.18
CA CYS A 119 19.66 1.50 -8.03
C CYS A 119 20.94 1.90 -7.27
N LYS A 120 22.01 1.11 -7.41
CA LYS A 120 23.33 1.56 -7.02
C LYS A 120 23.59 2.76 -7.91
N ASN A 121 23.58 3.95 -7.31
CA ASN A 121 24.14 5.10 -7.95
C ASN A 121 25.59 4.74 -8.28
N GLU A 122 25.90 4.60 -9.57
CA GLU A 122 27.26 4.70 -10.08
C GLU A 122 27.75 6.12 -9.81
N ASN A 123 28.15 6.41 -8.56
CA ASN A 123 28.79 7.66 -8.16
C ASN A 123 30.00 7.38 -7.26
N GLU A 124 30.73 6.31 -7.57
CA GLU A 124 32.06 6.04 -7.02
C GLU A 124 32.95 5.62 -8.19
N ASN A 125 33.61 6.60 -8.83
CA ASN A 125 34.95 6.52 -9.46
C ASN A 125 35.18 7.61 -10.52
N GLU A 126 35.09 8.89 -10.14
CA GLU A 126 35.84 9.97 -10.81
C GLU A 126 36.53 10.84 -9.76
N LYS A 127 37.31 10.20 -8.88
CA LYS A 127 38.42 10.83 -8.16
C LYS A 127 39.52 9.79 -8.05
N GLU A 128 40.42 9.79 -9.04
CA GLU A 128 41.81 9.32 -9.03
C GLU A 128 42.20 8.72 -10.38
N LYS A 129 42.56 9.58 -11.35
CA LYS A 129 43.91 9.65 -11.92
C LYS A 129 44.05 10.77 -12.94
#